data_AF-A0A820EMV2-F1
#
_entry.id   AF-A0A820EMV2-F1
#
_cell.length_a   1.000
_cell.length_b   1.000
_cell.length_c   1.000
_cell.angle_alpha   90.00
_cell.angle_beta   90.00
_cell.angle_gamma   90.00
#
_symmetry.space_group_name_H-M   'P 1'
#
loop_
_entity.id
_entity.type
_entity.pdbx_description
1 polymer ?
#
loop_
_entity_poly.entity_id
_entity_poly.type
_entity_poly.pdbx_seq_one_letter_code
_entity_poly.pdbx_strand_id
1 'polypeptide(L)'
;KEETKLYPAPPGNPMRIGDMIALKCSILTAAAYVSLCLNDFVSAKNYATNLLDEPRASSGHKYLARLYLSESLLAMNKIELALNQLDAEMIKNENDLSFKMPITTIDKEEKSDTPEITPPIPKGKGK
;
A
#
# COMPACT_ATOMS: atom_id res chain seq x y z
N LYS A 1 -21.80 -10.62 -2.85
CA LYS A 1 -21.64 -9.26 -3.42
C LYS A 1 -21.51 -8.25 -2.27
N GLU A 2 -20.33 -8.20 -1.63
CA GLU A 2 -20.04 -7.32 -0.48
C GLU A 2 -18.97 -6.27 -0.81
N GLU A 3 -18.39 -6.35 -2.02
CA GLU A 3 -17.23 -5.57 -2.44
C GLU A 3 -17.54 -4.09 -2.72
N THR A 4 -18.81 -3.71 -2.81
CA THR A 4 -19.26 -2.33 -3.04
C THR A 4 -19.76 -1.61 -1.80
N LYS A 5 -19.70 -2.23 -0.62
CA LYS A 5 -20.09 -1.59 0.64
C LYS A 5 -19.06 -0.51 1.00
N LEU A 6 -19.46 0.75 0.82
CA LEU A 6 -18.67 1.92 1.19
C LEU A 6 -18.82 2.22 2.68
N TYR A 7 -17.71 2.45 3.37
CA TYR A 7 -17.68 2.84 4.77
C TYR A 7 -17.44 4.35 4.88
N PRO A 8 -18.19 5.07 5.74
CA PRO A 8 -18.00 6.50 5.92
C PRO A 8 -16.62 6.78 6.51
N ALA A 9 -15.86 7.67 5.88
CA ALA A 9 -14.53 8.08 6.35
C ALA A 9 -14.41 9.63 6.43
N PRO A 10 -15.25 10.32 7.22
CA PRO A 10 -15.17 11.77 7.36
C PRO A 10 -13.81 12.21 7.93
N PRO A 11 -13.22 13.33 7.48
CA PRO A 11 -13.76 14.33 6.54
C PRO A 11 -13.68 13.95 5.05
N GLY A 12 -13.14 12.79 4.70
CA GLY A 12 -12.92 12.34 3.32
C GLY A 12 -14.09 11.55 2.71
N ASN A 13 -13.87 11.07 1.48
CA ASN A 13 -14.83 10.26 0.75
C ASN A 13 -14.97 8.86 1.38
N PRO A 14 -16.17 8.24 1.32
CA PRO A 14 -16.37 6.86 1.75
C PRO A 14 -15.43 5.89 1.05
N MET A 15 -14.86 4.97 1.81
CA MET A 15 -13.82 4.04 1.34
C MET A 15 -14.38 2.64 1.16
N ARG A 16 -13.88 1.90 0.17
CA ARG A 16 -14.22 0.49 -0.02
C ARG A 16 -13.56 -0.36 1.07
N ILE A 17 -14.19 -1.47 1.44
CA ILE A 17 -13.64 -2.39 2.44
C ILE A 17 -12.23 -2.90 2.07
N GLY A 18 -11.96 -3.11 0.77
CA GLY A 18 -10.64 -3.54 0.29
C GLY A 18 -9.56 -2.50 0.54
N ASP A 19 -9.84 -1.24 0.20
CA ASP A 19 -8.92 -0.12 0.39
C ASP A 19 -8.69 0.16 1.88
N MET A 20 -9.73 0.02 2.71
CA MET A 20 -9.63 0.15 4.17
C MET A 20 -8.68 -0.89 4.76
N ILE A 21 -8.78 -2.15 4.31
CA ILE A 21 -7.90 -3.22 4.77
C ILE A 21 -6.47 -3.00 4.27
N ALA A 22 -6.30 -2.61 3.00
CA ALA A 22 -4.98 -2.29 2.46
C ALA A 22 -4.31 -1.13 3.22
N LEU A 23 -5.09 -0.12 3.60
CA LEU A 23 -4.63 0.99 4.43
C LEU A 23 -4.23 0.52 5.84
N LYS A 24 -5.08 -0.28 6.50
CA LYS A 24 -4.77 -0.89 7.81
C LYS A 24 -3.47 -1.68 7.75
N CYS A 25 -3.31 -2.53 6.73
CA CYS A 25 -2.09 -3.31 6.52
C CYS A 25 -0.86 -2.41 6.36
N SER A 26 -0.97 -1.35 5.57
CA SER A 26 0.12 -0.40 5.34
C SER A 26 0.52 0.34 6.61
N ILE A 27 -0.46 0.76 7.43
CA ILE A 27 -0.21 1.40 8.73
C ILE A 27 0.49 0.43 9.68
N LEU A 28 0.02 -0.82 9.78
CA LEU A 28 0.64 -1.84 10.63
C LEU A 28 2.09 -2.12 10.22
N THR A 29 2.37 -2.22 8.92
CA THR A 29 3.74 -2.40 8.40
C THR A 29 4.63 -1.22 8.76
N ALA A 30 4.15 0.01 8.56
CA ALA A 30 4.91 1.21 8.90
C ALA A 30 5.17 1.34 10.41
N ALA A 31 4.16 1.03 11.24
CA ALA A 31 4.29 1.03 12.70
C ALA A 31 5.31 -0.01 13.16
N ALA A 32 5.27 -1.23 12.60
CA ALA A 32 6.26 -2.27 12.90
C ALA A 32 7.68 -1.81 12.59
N TYR A 33 7.89 -1.20 11.42
CA TYR A 33 9.20 -0.67 11.03
C TYR A 33 9.70 0.42 11.99
N VAL A 34 8.85 1.37 12.36
CA VAL A 34 9.22 2.42 13.33
C VAL A 34 9.55 1.82 14.70
N SER A 35 8.76 0.86 15.18
CA SER A 35 9.04 0.17 16.45
C SER A 35 10.39 -0.57 16.43
N LEU A 36 10.76 -1.19 15.30
CA LEU A 36 12.09 -1.78 15.12
C LEU A 36 13.20 -0.72 15.24
N CYS A 37 13.06 0.42 14.56
CA CYS A 37 14.03 1.51 14.65
C CYS A 37 14.17 2.09 16.06
N LEU A 38 13.08 2.06 16.85
CA LEU A 38 13.08 2.49 18.26
C LEU A 38 13.58 1.40 19.22
N ASN A 39 13.98 0.22 18.71
CA ASN A 39 14.34 -0.97 19.49
C ASN A 39 13.20 -1.48 20.41
N ASP A 40 11.95 -1.12 20.14
CA ASP A 40 10.79 -1.73 20.79
C ASP A 40 10.34 -2.97 20.02
N PHE A 41 11.05 -4.07 20.27
CA PHE A 41 10.81 -5.33 19.59
C PHE A 41 9.46 -5.96 19.98
N VAL A 42 8.92 -5.66 21.16
CA VAL A 42 7.63 -6.23 21.63
C VAL A 42 6.49 -5.67 20.80
N SER A 43 6.47 -4.34 20.63
CA SER A 43 5.49 -3.68 19.77
C SER A 43 5.66 -4.09 18.31
N ALA A 44 6.90 -4.13 17.80
CA ALA A 44 7.17 -4.57 16.43
C ALA A 44 6.65 -5.99 16.15
N LYS A 45 6.90 -6.94 17.05
CA LYS A 45 6.35 -8.30 16.99
C LYS A 45 4.82 -8.27 16.94
N ASN A 46 4.17 -7.50 17.80
CA ASN A 46 2.70 -7.46 17.87
C ASN A 46 2.09 -6.90 16.59
N TYR A 47 2.64 -5.82 16.04
CA TYR A 47 2.17 -5.26 14.75
C TYR A 47 2.36 -6.26 13.61
N ALA A 48 3.49 -6.96 13.56
CA ALA A 48 3.76 -7.96 12.55
C ALA A 48 2.83 -9.18 12.66
N THR A 49 2.57 -9.70 13.87
CA THR A 49 1.60 -10.79 14.07
C THR A 49 0.19 -10.38 13.66
N ASN A 50 -0.26 -9.18 14.06
CA ASN A 50 -1.57 -8.67 13.68
C ASN A 50 -1.74 -8.52 12.16
N LEU A 51 -0.65 -8.27 11.44
CA LEU A 51 -0.65 -8.17 9.99
C LEU A 51 -0.72 -9.55 9.32
N LEU A 52 -0.10 -10.58 9.90
CA LEU A 52 -0.18 -11.96 9.42
C LEU A 52 -1.55 -12.59 9.66
N ASP A 53 -2.23 -12.20 10.73
CA ASP A 53 -3.59 -12.63 11.03
C ASP A 53 -4.63 -12.07 10.04
N GLU A 54 -4.30 -11.01 9.28
CA GLU A 54 -5.22 -10.41 8.31
C GLU A 54 -5.25 -11.23 7.01
N PRO A 55 -6.36 -11.97 6.73
CA PRO A 55 -6.40 -12.93 5.61
C PRO A 55 -6.33 -12.23 4.24
N ARG A 56 -6.77 -10.96 4.19
CA ARG A 56 -6.84 -10.12 2.98
C ARG A 56 -5.60 -9.24 2.78
N ALA A 57 -4.53 -9.43 3.57
CA ALA A 57 -3.28 -8.74 3.36
C ALA A 57 -2.63 -9.17 2.03
N SER A 58 -2.05 -8.20 1.31
CA SER A 58 -1.26 -8.48 0.11
C SER A 58 -0.07 -9.35 0.45
N SER A 59 0.36 -10.21 -0.49
CA SER A 59 1.58 -11.01 -0.37
C SER A 59 2.80 -10.16 -0.03
N GLY A 60 2.90 -8.92 -0.55
CA GLY A 60 3.97 -8.00 -0.17
C GLY A 60 3.93 -7.59 1.30
N HIS A 61 2.74 -7.29 1.84
CA HIS A 61 2.58 -6.95 3.26
C HIS A 61 2.89 -8.15 4.15
N LYS A 62 2.47 -9.37 3.76
CA LYS A 62 2.77 -10.61 4.51
C LYS A 62 4.26 -10.92 4.53
N TYR A 63 4.95 -10.72 3.41
CA TYR A 63 6.40 -10.86 3.35
C TYR A 63 7.12 -9.91 4.30
N LEU A 64 6.76 -8.61 4.27
CA LEU A 64 7.33 -7.61 5.18
C LEU A 64 7.02 -7.93 6.65
N ALA A 65 5.81 -8.39 6.95
CA ALA A 65 5.40 -8.77 8.30
C ALA A 65 6.30 -9.90 8.84
N ARG A 66 6.53 -10.95 8.04
CA ARG A 66 7.43 -12.06 8.43
C ARG A 66 8.84 -11.57 8.68
N LEU A 67 9.38 -10.74 7.79
CA LEU A 67 10.72 -10.18 7.93
C LEU A 67 10.86 -9.42 9.25
N TYR A 68 9.93 -8.50 9.55
CA TYR A 68 9.95 -7.70 10.77
C TYR A 68 9.71 -8.54 12.03
N LEU A 69 8.89 -9.59 11.94
CA LEU A 69 8.69 -10.54 13.02
C LEU A 69 9.98 -11.32 13.32
N SER A 70 10.64 -11.84 12.29
CA SER A 70 11.91 -12.55 12.42
C SER A 70 13.00 -11.67 13.03
N GLU A 71 13.11 -10.42 12.59
CA GLU A 71 14.06 -9.46 13.15
C GLU A 71 13.77 -9.17 14.62
N SER A 72 12.50 -8.94 14.98
CA SER A 72 12.08 -8.73 16.36
C SER A 72 12.40 -9.94 17.25
N LEU A 73 12.14 -11.16 16.74
CA LEU A 73 12.41 -12.41 17.45
C LEU A 73 13.92 -12.64 17.63
N LEU A 74 14.72 -12.31 16.62
CA LEU A 74 16.18 -12.36 16.70
C LEU A 74 16.70 -11.40 17.78
N ALA A 75 16.22 -10.17 17.79
CA ALA A 75 16.58 -9.17 18.81
C ALA A 75 16.15 -9.57 20.23
N MET A 76 15.07 -10.35 20.37
CA MET A 76 14.63 -10.96 21.64
C MET A 76 15.36 -12.25 22.01
N ASN A 77 16.38 -12.67 21.26
CA ASN A 77 17.11 -13.93 21.44
C ASN A 77 16.23 -15.20 21.27
N LYS A 78 15.16 -15.11 20.46
CA LYS A 78 14.25 -16.23 20.13
C LYS A 78 14.57 -16.78 18.74
N ILE A 79 15.81 -17.23 18.56
CA ILE A 79 16.39 -17.59 17.25
C ILE A 79 15.60 -18.72 16.56
N GLU A 80 15.19 -19.75 17.30
CA GLU A 80 14.44 -20.88 16.75
C GLU A 80 13.09 -20.44 16.15
N LEU A 81 12.40 -19.52 16.83
CA LEU A 81 11.13 -18.97 16.34
C LEU A 81 11.35 -18.09 15.12
N ALA A 82 12.46 -17.34 15.07
CA ALA A 82 12.82 -16.51 13.92
C ALA A 82 13.10 -17.36 12.68
N LEU A 83 13.77 -18.50 12.84
CA LEU A 83 14.07 -19.44 11.76
C LEU A 83 12.79 -20.04 11.15
N ASN A 84 11.84 -20.43 11.99
CA ASN A 84 10.55 -20.96 11.52
C ASN A 84 9.78 -19.94 10.67
N GLN A 85 9.94 -18.63 10.94
CA GLN A 85 9.32 -17.57 10.15
C GLN A 85 10.04 -17.31 8.81
N LEU A 86 11.32 -17.68 8.72
CA LEU A 86 12.16 -17.52 7.52
C LEU A 86 12.19 -18.76 6.63
N ASP A 87 11.41 -19.80 6.96
CA ASP A 87 11.38 -21.02 6.17
C ASP A 87 10.98 -20.74 4.71
N ALA A 88 11.82 -21.20 3.79
CA ALA A 88 11.70 -20.96 2.36
C ALA A 88 10.41 -21.53 1.78
N GLU A 89 9.85 -22.58 2.37
CA GLU A 89 8.57 -23.14 1.92
C GLU A 89 7.38 -22.22 2.27
N MET A 90 7.38 -21.65 3.48
CA MET A 90 6.39 -20.64 3.86
C MET A 90 6.49 -19.38 3.01
N ILE A 91 7.72 -18.99 2.66
CA ILE A 91 7.94 -17.80 1.84
C ILE A 91 7.45 -18.02 0.41
N LYS A 92 7.71 -19.19 -0.20
CA LYS A 92 7.32 -19.49 -1.58
C LYS A 92 5.82 -19.68 -1.77
N ASN A 93 5.14 -20.31 -0.82
CA ASN A 93 3.72 -20.66 -0.97
C ASN A 93 2.78 -19.44 -0.80
N GLU A 94 3.19 -18.43 -0.04
CA GLU A 94 2.33 -17.27 0.26
C GLU A 94 2.81 -15.95 -0.35
N ASN A 95 4.06 -15.87 -0.80
CA ASN A 95 4.68 -14.64 -1.30
C ASN A 95 5.15 -14.79 -2.75
N ASP A 96 4.21 -15.05 -3.67
CA ASP A 96 4.46 -14.71 -5.06
C ASP A 96 4.60 -13.19 -5.17
N LEU A 97 5.83 -12.71 -4.97
CA LEU A 97 6.25 -11.32 -5.08
C LEU A 97 6.32 -10.86 -6.55
N SER A 98 5.82 -11.68 -7.49
CA SER A 98 5.62 -11.25 -8.87
C SER A 98 4.73 -10.03 -8.89
N PHE A 99 5.40 -8.88 -8.94
CA PHE A 99 4.83 -7.56 -8.83
C PHE A 99 4.10 -7.28 -10.14
N LYS A 100 2.89 -7.80 -10.28
CA LYS A 100 1.93 -7.28 -11.26
C LYS A 100 1.53 -5.90 -10.78
N MET A 101 2.36 -4.92 -11.09
CA MET A 101 1.93 -3.53 -11.09
C MET A 101 0.61 -3.50 -11.87
N PRO A 102 -0.50 -3.02 -11.27
CA PRO A 102 -1.52 -2.45 -12.11
C PRO A 102 -0.80 -1.30 -12.81
N ILE A 103 -0.45 -1.50 -14.07
CA ILE A 103 -0.23 -0.38 -14.96
C ILE A 103 -1.57 0.33 -14.93
N THR A 104 -1.68 1.35 -14.08
CA THR A 104 -2.58 2.46 -14.34
C THR A 104 -2.08 2.93 -15.69
N THR A 105 -2.77 2.51 -16.75
CA THR A 105 -2.85 3.32 -17.94
C THR A 105 -3.27 4.67 -17.42
N ILE A 106 -2.28 5.55 -17.24
CA ILE A 106 -2.53 6.98 -17.21
C ILE A 106 -3.27 7.17 -18.51
N ASP A 107 -4.57 7.37 -18.40
CA ASP A 107 -5.39 7.79 -19.53
C ASP A 107 -4.64 8.95 -20.16
N LYS A 108 -4.14 8.72 -21.37
CA LYS A 108 -3.54 9.77 -22.18
C LYS A 108 -4.68 10.69 -22.60
N GLU A 109 -5.05 11.62 -21.74
CA GLU A 109 -5.75 12.81 -22.17
C GLU A 109 -5.09 14.03 -21.56
N GLU A 110 -4.20 14.64 -22.35
CA GLU A 110 -4.22 16.07 -22.62
C GLU A 110 -3.22 16.38 -23.75
N LYS A 111 -3.75 16.55 -24.97
CA LYS A 111 -3.15 17.49 -25.92
C LYS A 111 -4.14 18.64 -26.04
N SER A 112 -3.84 19.68 -25.28
CA SER A 112 -4.44 21.01 -25.41
C SER A 112 -4.02 21.60 -26.76
N ASP A 113 -4.90 21.55 -27.76
CA ASP A 113 -4.85 22.48 -28.90
C ASP A 113 -5.94 23.53 -28.68
N THR A 114 -5.49 24.67 -28.19
CA THR A 114 -6.20 25.94 -27.97
C THR A 114 -7.04 26.35 -29.19
N PRO A 115 -8.23 26.95 -29.00
CA PRO A 115 -9.11 27.35 -30.09
C PRO A 115 -8.54 28.52 -30.91
N GLU A 116 -8.34 28.31 -32.21
CA GLU A 116 -8.12 29.39 -33.18
C GLU A 116 -9.48 30.05 -33.49
N ILE A 117 -9.87 31.01 -32.66
CA ILE A 117 -10.90 32.00 -32.98
C ILE A 117 -10.15 33.27 -33.34
N THR A 118 -9.87 33.50 -34.62
CA THR A 118 -9.55 34.84 -35.12
C THR A 118 -10.83 35.67 -35.20
N PRO A 119 -10.96 36.78 -34.46
CA PRO A 119 -12.00 37.76 -34.73
C PRO A 119 -11.60 38.67 -35.91
N PRO A 120 -12.57 39.15 -36.71
CA PRO A 120 -12.32 39.97 -37.89
C PRO A 120 -11.82 41.38 -37.52
N ILE A 121 -10.72 41.79 -38.16
CA ILE A 121 -10.16 43.15 -38.05
C ILE A 121 -11.06 44.14 -38.80
N PRO A 122 -11.51 45.26 -38.18
CA PRO A 122 -12.35 46.25 -38.83
C PRO A 122 -11.54 47.12 -39.81
N LYS A 123 -12.06 47.31 -41.03
CA LYS A 123 -11.54 48.27 -42.01
C LYS A 123 -11.85 49.70 -41.57
N GLY A 124 -10.86 50.38 -41.00
CA GLY A 124 -10.88 51.83 -40.80
C GLY A 124 -10.47 52.58 -42.08
N LYS A 125 -11.31 53.52 -42.53
CA LYS A 125 -11.09 54.42 -43.66
C LYS A 125 -10.18 55.60 -43.30
N GLY A 126 -9.36 56.04 -44.26
CA GLY A 126 -9.03 57.46 -44.47
C GLY A 126 -7.65 57.94 -44.01
N LYS A 127 -6.77 58.21 -44.97
CA LYS A 127 -6.48 59.58 -45.46
C LYS A 127 -5.82 59.48 -46.83
#